data_AF-A0A1I0NIN1-F1
#
_entry.id   AF-A0A1I0NIN1-F1
#
_cell.length_a   1.000
_cell.length_b   1.000
_cell.length_c   1.000
_cell.angle_alpha   90.00
_cell.angle_beta   90.00
_cell.angle_gamma   90.00
#
_symmetry.space_group_name_H-M   'P 1'
#
loop_
_entity.id
_entity.type
_entity.pdbx_description
1 polymer ?
#
loop_
_entity_poly.entity_id
_entity_poly.type
_entity_poly.pdbx_seq_one_letter_code
_entity_poly.pdbx_strand_id
1 'polypeptide(L)'
;MELPTTVAADIEQNQEISIVARIDSIHEGSNVRARVLLTDIDGNDVQITLFDQSPEYDFVENQWFLFQDASGNIYQGQKELRPNFGDMRVEPVDPPEDLISGAKEQEEVVEPTSGDVTDGRVALDIETIQTVKESELDLSNSNHLELLCIGVGYQPSPGVPVEADVLFRENSSPAAELDLIDELCEWLETRDGTTLLTYNGGFDLGHIRARAELACKAAPQEDEATIQRVEDLFGQLTHEDLKRPGFSLESVADVPETHWDIYNHGMDPTEWRRNQKELGNFDEDRPLDDSAVSGSDIPYFGQKLLTSTEGSPEHRALHEMVYRYAISDVEPLFKL
;
A
#
# COMPACT_ATOMS: atom_id res chain seq x y z
N MET A 1 31.95 -13.57 18.59
CA MET A 1 31.20 -12.84 19.63
C MET A 1 29.86 -13.54 19.75
N GLU A 2 29.29 -13.73 20.95
CA GLU A 2 27.90 -14.22 21.04
C GLU A 2 27.00 -13.07 20.58
N LEU A 3 26.18 -13.33 19.55
CA LEU A 3 25.24 -12.37 19.03
C LEU A 3 24.01 -12.30 19.96
N PRO A 4 23.42 -11.11 20.17
CA PRO A 4 22.21 -10.97 20.97
C PRO A 4 21.03 -11.69 20.30
N THR A 5 20.09 -12.18 21.11
CA THR A 5 18.84 -12.82 20.66
C THR A 5 17.63 -11.91 20.82
N THR A 6 17.85 -10.63 21.14
CA THR A 6 16.81 -9.62 21.27
C THR A 6 16.29 -9.22 19.91
N VAL A 7 14.98 -8.99 19.84
CA VAL A 7 14.20 -8.76 18.61
C VAL A 7 13.45 -7.43 18.67
N ALA A 8 12.83 -7.03 17.57
CA ALA A 8 12.00 -5.84 17.45
C ALA A 8 10.98 -5.75 18.60
N ALA A 9 10.37 -6.88 18.95
CA ALA A 9 9.40 -6.98 20.03
C ALA A 9 9.96 -6.59 21.40
N ASP A 10 11.28 -6.62 21.61
CA ASP A 10 11.94 -6.22 22.87
C ASP A 10 12.27 -4.72 22.93
N ILE A 11 12.08 -3.96 21.84
CA ILE A 11 12.34 -2.52 21.85
C ILE A 11 11.35 -1.82 22.80
N GLU A 12 11.91 -1.13 23.79
CA GLU A 12 11.19 -0.30 24.75
C GLU A 12 11.59 1.18 24.62
N GLN A 13 10.66 2.09 24.93
CA GLN A 13 10.88 3.52 24.82
C GLN A 13 12.07 3.99 25.68
N ASN A 14 13.07 4.58 25.04
CA ASN A 14 14.28 5.13 25.66
C ASN A 14 15.18 4.11 26.38
N GLN A 15 14.98 2.81 26.18
CA GLN A 15 15.88 1.78 26.72
C GLN A 15 16.98 1.44 25.71
N GLU A 16 18.17 1.09 26.21
CA GLU A 16 19.24 0.57 25.37
C GLU A 16 18.94 -0.86 24.93
N ILE A 17 19.18 -1.16 23.66
CA ILE A 17 19.01 -2.49 23.08
C ILE A 17 20.17 -2.77 22.12
N SER A 18 20.60 -4.03 22.09
CA SER A 18 21.46 -4.53 21.02
C SER A 18 20.66 -5.52 20.17
N ILE A 19 20.70 -5.43 18.86
CA ILE A 19 19.90 -6.28 17.97
C ILE A 19 20.69 -6.62 16.70
N VAL A 20 20.50 -7.84 16.20
CA VAL A 20 21.03 -8.26 14.90
C VAL A 20 19.90 -8.17 13.89
N ALA A 21 20.13 -7.42 12.80
CA ALA A 21 19.16 -7.26 11.74
C ALA A 21 19.84 -7.15 10.36
N ARG A 22 19.15 -7.63 9.33
CA ARG A 22 19.52 -7.45 7.93
C ARG A 22 19.00 -6.11 7.45
N ILE A 23 19.81 -5.34 6.72
CA ILE A 23 19.30 -4.16 5.99
C ILE A 23 18.52 -4.65 4.77
N ASP A 24 17.23 -4.32 4.69
CA ASP A 24 16.41 -4.69 3.54
C ASP A 24 16.48 -3.61 2.46
N SER A 25 16.38 -2.34 2.84
CA SER A 25 16.49 -1.22 1.92
C SER A 25 16.92 0.09 2.59
N ILE A 26 17.48 1.00 1.79
CA ILE A 26 17.91 2.33 2.24
C ILE A 26 17.23 3.39 1.36
N HIS A 27 16.44 4.27 1.99
CA HIS A 27 15.68 5.31 1.30
C HIS A 27 16.17 6.70 1.71
N GLU A 28 16.79 7.43 0.78
CA GLU A 28 17.16 8.84 1.00
C GLU A 28 15.92 9.73 0.95
N GLY A 29 15.83 10.73 1.83
CA GLY A 29 14.67 11.61 1.96
C GLY A 29 15.01 13.09 1.87
N SER A 30 13.99 13.93 1.71
CA SER A 30 14.13 15.40 1.70
C SER A 30 14.24 16.00 3.11
N ASN A 31 13.56 15.41 4.10
CA ASN A 31 13.49 15.89 5.50
C ASN A 31 14.29 15.03 6.49
N VAL A 32 14.84 13.90 6.02
CA VAL A 32 15.73 13.01 6.75
C VAL A 32 16.80 12.56 5.78
N ARG A 33 18.04 12.40 6.25
CA ARG A 33 19.15 11.94 5.40
C ARG A 33 18.83 10.59 4.77
N ALA A 34 18.36 9.65 5.58
CA ALA A 34 17.86 8.37 5.08
C ALA A 34 16.95 7.67 6.10
N ARG A 35 16.06 6.82 5.61
CA ARG A 35 15.37 5.78 6.39
C ARG A 35 15.94 4.43 5.99
N VAL A 36 16.29 3.62 6.98
CA VAL A 36 16.90 2.30 6.77
C VAL A 36 15.96 1.26 7.35
N LEU A 37 15.52 0.35 6.49
CA LEU A 37 14.64 -0.75 6.84
C LEU A 37 15.46 -1.99 7.20
N LEU A 38 15.07 -2.63 8.30
CA LEU A 38 15.76 -3.78 8.84
C LEU A 38 14.77 -4.91 9.16
N THR A 39 15.20 -6.15 8.94
CA THR A 39 14.51 -7.36 9.41
C THR A 39 15.38 -8.03 10.45
N ASP A 40 14.85 -8.29 11.65
CA ASP A 40 15.58 -8.99 12.71
C ASP A 40 15.66 -10.52 12.49
N ILE A 41 16.30 -11.22 13.43
CA ILE A 41 16.47 -12.68 13.37
C ILE A 41 15.15 -13.48 13.39
N ASP A 42 14.06 -12.88 13.84
CA ASP A 42 12.72 -13.48 13.87
C ASP A 42 11.81 -13.03 12.72
N GLY A 43 12.36 -12.26 11.78
CA GLY A 43 11.59 -11.75 10.65
C GLY A 43 10.75 -10.53 10.99
N ASN A 44 10.96 -9.88 12.14
CA ASN A 44 10.21 -8.68 12.50
C ASN A 44 10.86 -7.43 11.91
N ASP A 45 10.00 -6.51 11.47
CA ASP A 45 10.41 -5.21 10.95
C ASP A 45 10.94 -4.28 12.05
N VAL A 46 12.05 -3.64 11.76
CA VAL A 46 12.65 -2.57 12.56
C VAL A 46 13.08 -1.45 11.62
N GLN A 47 13.05 -0.21 12.11
CA GLN A 47 13.48 0.95 11.33
C GLN A 47 14.56 1.76 12.06
N ILE A 48 15.45 2.36 11.28
CA ILE A 48 16.32 3.47 11.69
C ILE A 48 16.00 4.70 10.85
N THR A 49 15.79 5.83 11.51
CA THR A 49 15.70 7.14 10.86
C THR A 49 17.00 7.93 11.07
N LEU A 50 17.72 8.21 10.00
CA LEU A 50 18.95 9.00 9.98
C LEU A 50 18.62 10.44 9.61
N PHE A 51 18.93 11.38 10.51
CA PHE A 51 18.85 12.82 10.26
C PHE A 51 20.22 13.35 9.81
N ASP A 52 20.30 14.59 9.35
CA ASP A 52 21.57 15.20 8.92
C ASP A 52 22.65 15.18 10.02
N GLN A 53 22.24 15.29 11.28
CA GLN A 53 23.14 15.22 12.43
C GLN A 53 23.45 13.78 12.89
N SER A 54 22.89 12.76 12.26
CA SER A 54 23.15 11.37 12.62
C SER A 54 24.56 10.92 12.22
N PRO A 55 25.20 10.04 13.02
CA PRO A 55 26.48 9.44 12.63
C PRO A 55 26.38 8.80 11.24
N GLU A 56 27.45 8.85 10.48
CA GLU A 56 27.54 8.15 9.19
C GLU A 56 27.76 6.66 9.42
N TYR A 57 27.02 5.84 8.66
CA TYR A 57 27.13 4.38 8.67
C TYR A 57 27.23 3.90 7.22
N ASP A 58 28.14 2.96 6.97
CA ASP A 58 28.31 2.33 5.65
C ASP A 58 27.35 1.14 5.51
N PHE A 59 26.04 1.42 5.52
CA PHE A 59 25.03 0.37 5.35
C PHE A 59 25.04 -0.18 3.93
N VAL A 60 24.83 -1.49 3.82
CA VAL A 60 24.72 -2.21 2.54
C VAL A 60 23.45 -3.03 2.59
N GLU A 61 22.60 -2.90 1.56
CA GLU A 61 21.39 -3.70 1.44
C GLU A 61 21.71 -5.21 1.37
N ASN A 62 20.82 -6.02 1.92
CA ASN A 62 20.96 -7.47 2.11
C ASN A 62 22.12 -7.91 3.02
N GLN A 63 22.79 -6.99 3.71
CA GLN A 63 23.84 -7.31 4.68
C GLN A 63 23.30 -7.30 6.12
N TRP A 64 23.78 -8.25 6.93
CA TRP A 64 23.49 -8.32 8.36
C TRP A 64 24.42 -7.43 9.16
N PHE A 65 23.85 -6.73 10.14
CA PHE A 65 24.58 -5.89 11.08
C PHE A 65 24.15 -6.18 12.52
N LEU A 66 25.09 -6.07 13.44
CA LEU A 66 24.83 -5.93 14.86
C LEU A 66 24.78 -4.45 15.21
N PHE A 67 23.60 -4.00 15.67
CA PHE A 67 23.37 -2.69 16.23
C PHE A 67 23.53 -2.80 17.75
N GLN A 68 24.60 -2.25 18.31
CA GLN A 68 24.88 -2.28 19.75
C GLN A 68 24.48 -0.97 20.40
N ASP A 69 23.97 -1.03 21.64
CA ASP A 69 23.69 0.13 22.49
C ASP A 69 22.78 1.19 21.81
N ALA A 70 21.87 0.73 20.94
CA ALA A 70 20.88 1.58 20.29
C ALA A 70 19.80 2.00 21.30
N SER A 71 19.33 3.25 21.26
CA SER A 71 18.15 3.63 22.06
C SER A 71 16.86 3.27 21.32
N GLY A 72 16.04 2.44 21.96
CA GLY A 72 14.71 2.09 21.50
C GLY A 72 13.75 3.29 21.48
N ASN A 73 12.82 3.27 20.53
CA ASN A 73 11.77 4.26 20.38
C ASN A 73 10.46 3.59 19.97
N ILE A 74 9.35 4.09 20.49
CA ILE A 74 8.00 3.69 20.10
C ILE A 74 7.28 4.94 19.58
N TYR A 75 7.27 5.14 18.27
CA TYR A 75 6.60 6.27 17.63
C TYR A 75 5.32 5.80 16.95
N GLN A 76 4.17 6.34 17.37
CA GLN A 76 2.85 5.95 16.86
C GLN A 76 2.59 4.42 16.88
N GLY A 77 3.16 3.71 17.87
CA GLY A 77 3.05 2.26 18.01
C GLY A 77 4.11 1.46 17.24
N GLN A 78 4.91 2.10 16.40
CA GLN A 78 6.01 1.48 15.66
C GLN A 78 7.31 1.49 16.45
N LYS A 79 8.06 0.39 16.36
CA LYS A 79 9.30 0.20 17.11
C LYS A 79 10.51 0.51 16.24
N GLU A 80 11.36 1.41 16.72
CA GLU A 80 12.50 1.93 15.97
C GLU A 80 13.78 1.94 16.82
N LEU A 81 14.92 1.92 16.14
CA LEU A 81 16.22 2.20 16.74
C LEU A 81 16.62 3.64 16.45
N ARG A 82 17.02 4.38 17.49
CA ARG A 82 17.48 5.77 17.33
C ARG A 82 19.00 5.87 17.35
N PRO A 83 19.62 6.35 16.27
CA PRO A 83 21.07 6.54 16.18
C PRO A 83 21.55 7.78 16.93
N ASN A 84 20.65 8.75 17.21
CA ASN A 84 21.00 10.05 17.78
C ASN A 84 20.89 10.13 19.32
N PHE A 85 20.34 9.09 19.93
CA PHE A 85 20.11 9.02 21.36
C PHE A 85 20.78 7.73 21.83
N GLY A 86 21.89 7.84 22.57
CA GLY A 86 22.73 6.70 22.95
C GLY A 86 24.05 6.65 22.18
N ASP A 87 24.88 5.65 22.49
CA ASP A 87 26.21 5.44 21.90
C ASP A 87 26.17 4.33 20.84
N MET A 88 25.14 4.33 19.99
CA MET A 88 24.86 3.25 19.06
C MET A 88 26.06 2.94 18.15
N ARG A 89 26.50 1.68 18.17
CA ARG A 89 27.56 1.16 17.28
C ARG A 89 26.96 0.16 16.31
N VAL A 90 27.55 0.11 15.13
CA VAL A 90 27.13 -0.79 14.07
C VAL A 90 28.35 -1.57 13.61
N GLU A 91 28.26 -2.89 13.60
CA GLU A 91 29.28 -3.76 12.99
C GLU A 91 28.64 -4.76 12.02
N PRO A 92 29.23 -5.00 10.84
CA PRO A 92 28.75 -6.03 9.94
C PRO A 92 29.00 -7.41 10.54
N VAL A 93 28.04 -8.32 10.40
CA VAL A 93 28.13 -9.70 10.88
C VAL A 93 27.74 -10.67 9.76
N ASP A 94 28.24 -11.90 9.86
CA ASP A 94 27.75 -12.98 9.00
C ASP A 94 26.28 -13.29 9.35
N PRO A 95 25.46 -13.79 8.40
CA PRO A 95 24.09 -14.21 8.68
C PRO A 95 24.06 -15.19 9.87
N PRO A 96 23.28 -14.90 10.91
CA PRO A 96 23.28 -15.74 12.11
C PRO A 96 22.37 -16.97 11.89
N GLU A 97 22.82 -17.92 11.06
CA GLU A 97 22.06 -19.12 10.65
C GLU A 97 21.47 -19.88 11.85
N ASP A 98 22.17 -19.90 12.99
CA ASP A 98 21.72 -20.56 14.23
C ASP A 98 20.60 -19.82 14.99
N LEU A 99 20.38 -18.53 14.68
CA LEU A 99 19.42 -17.66 15.36
C LEU A 99 18.19 -17.33 14.50
N ILE A 100 18.31 -17.45 13.18
CA ILE A 100 17.19 -17.17 12.26
C ILE A 100 16.11 -18.24 12.48
N SER A 101 14.97 -17.86 13.03
CA SER A 101 13.89 -18.80 13.40
C SER A 101 13.22 -19.50 12.21
N GLY A 102 13.58 -19.14 10.97
CA GLY A 102 13.25 -19.84 9.72
C GLY A 102 14.30 -20.83 9.19
N ALA A 103 15.50 -20.93 9.76
CA ALA A 103 16.58 -21.75 9.20
C ALA A 103 16.41 -23.28 9.38
N LYS A 104 15.32 -23.73 10.04
CA LYS A 104 15.03 -25.17 10.23
C LYS A 104 13.96 -25.76 9.31
N GLU A 105 13.38 -24.99 8.40
CA GLU A 105 12.38 -25.50 7.46
C GLU A 105 12.62 -24.99 6.03
N GLN A 106 13.84 -25.14 5.49
CA GLN A 106 14.09 -25.06 4.04
C GLN A 106 15.14 -26.09 3.59
N GLU A 107 14.92 -27.36 3.92
CA GLU A 107 15.46 -28.48 3.14
C GLU A 107 14.33 -29.49 2.85
N GLU A 108 13.34 -29.07 2.05
CA GLU A 108 12.59 -30.04 1.25
C GLU A 108 13.10 -30.01 -0.19
N VAL A 109 13.83 -31.06 -0.51
CA VAL A 109 14.11 -31.52 -1.86
C VAL A 109 12.76 -31.84 -2.52
N VAL A 110 12.26 -30.92 -3.34
CA VAL A 110 11.13 -31.22 -4.24
C VAL A 110 11.71 -31.59 -5.61
N GLU A 111 11.60 -32.87 -5.95
CA GLU A 111 11.85 -33.40 -7.29
C GLU A 111 11.02 -32.64 -8.34
N PRO A 112 11.49 -32.54 -9.59
CA PRO A 112 10.79 -31.80 -10.62
C PRO A 112 9.55 -32.60 -11.08
N THR A 113 8.41 -32.38 -10.46
CA THR A 113 7.13 -32.76 -11.05
C THR A 113 6.79 -31.74 -12.13
N SER A 114 7.01 -32.16 -13.36
CA SER A 114 6.47 -31.54 -14.56
C SER A 114 4.95 -31.37 -14.43
N GLY A 115 4.54 -30.13 -14.17
CA GLY A 115 3.17 -29.63 -14.25
C GLY A 115 3.28 -28.12 -14.34
N ASP A 116 2.85 -27.56 -15.46
CA ASP A 116 2.84 -26.14 -15.77
C ASP A 116 1.86 -25.44 -14.80
N VAL A 117 2.31 -25.10 -13.59
CA VAL A 117 1.56 -24.25 -12.66
C VAL A 117 2.09 -22.84 -12.89
N THR A 118 1.35 -22.07 -13.67
CA THR A 118 1.53 -20.63 -13.75
C THR A 118 1.11 -20.04 -12.42
N ASP A 119 2.07 -19.60 -11.61
CA ASP A 119 1.82 -18.83 -10.38
C ASP A 119 1.45 -17.39 -10.77
N GLY A 120 0.26 -17.26 -11.36
CA GLY A 120 -0.24 -15.98 -11.82
C GLY A 120 -0.52 -15.07 -10.63
N ARG A 121 -0.09 -13.81 -10.74
CA ARG A 121 -0.31 -12.79 -9.73
C ARG A 121 -1.36 -11.82 -10.24
N VAL A 122 -2.36 -11.51 -9.43
CA VAL A 122 -3.28 -10.41 -9.65
C VAL A 122 -3.02 -9.34 -8.60
N ALA A 123 -3.26 -8.09 -8.92
CA ALA A 123 -3.12 -6.97 -7.99
C ALA A 123 -4.37 -6.10 -8.08
N LEU A 124 -4.76 -5.48 -6.96
CA LEU A 124 -5.82 -4.49 -6.94
C LEU A 124 -5.57 -3.38 -5.94
N ASP A 125 -6.16 -2.22 -6.21
CA ASP A 125 -6.24 -1.05 -5.35
C ASP A 125 -7.58 -0.34 -5.61
N ILE A 126 -8.23 0.21 -4.57
CA ILE A 126 -9.50 0.93 -4.72
C ILE A 126 -9.36 2.43 -4.57
N GLU A 127 -10.14 3.15 -5.37
CA GLU A 127 -10.42 4.56 -5.16
C GLU A 127 -11.82 4.77 -4.63
N THR A 128 -11.96 5.73 -3.72
CA THR A 128 -13.23 6.00 -3.05
C THR A 128 -13.67 7.46 -3.16
N ILE A 129 -14.99 7.65 -3.11
CA ILE A 129 -15.62 8.94 -2.86
C ILE A 129 -16.28 8.92 -1.48
N GLN A 130 -16.50 10.10 -0.91
CA GLN A 130 -17.08 10.27 0.42
C GLN A 130 -18.59 10.47 0.32
N THR A 131 -19.35 9.85 1.23
CA THR A 131 -20.81 9.99 1.32
C THR A 131 -21.25 10.95 2.43
N VAL A 132 -20.31 11.34 3.29
CA VAL A 132 -20.48 12.22 4.44
C VAL A 132 -19.59 13.45 4.31
N LYS A 133 -19.76 14.42 5.21
CA LYS A 133 -18.85 15.56 5.28
C LYS A 133 -17.47 15.12 5.76
N GLU A 134 -16.46 15.87 5.37
CA GLU A 134 -15.05 15.61 5.66
C GLU A 134 -14.79 15.52 7.17
N SER A 135 -15.46 16.34 7.98
CA SER A 135 -15.34 16.32 9.45
C SER A 135 -15.98 15.11 10.12
N GLU A 136 -16.81 14.35 9.40
CA GLU A 136 -17.52 13.16 9.88
C GLU A 136 -16.91 11.87 9.29
N LEU A 137 -15.93 12.00 8.39
CA LEU A 137 -15.32 10.88 7.69
C LEU A 137 -14.63 9.93 8.66
N ASP A 138 -14.91 8.65 8.49
CA ASP A 138 -14.24 7.55 9.17
C ASP A 138 -13.86 6.54 8.10
N LEU A 139 -12.56 6.48 7.79
CA LEU A 139 -12.02 5.63 6.73
C LEU A 139 -12.21 4.13 7.02
N SER A 140 -12.49 3.75 8.27
CA SER A 140 -12.81 2.36 8.62
C SER A 140 -14.30 2.02 8.47
N ASN A 141 -15.16 3.02 8.25
CA ASN A 141 -16.59 2.84 8.12
C ASN A 141 -17.03 2.89 6.66
N SER A 142 -17.35 1.73 6.09
CA SER A 142 -17.81 1.62 4.69
C SER A 142 -19.14 2.33 4.40
N ASN A 143 -19.87 2.83 5.39
CA ASN A 143 -21.02 3.72 5.14
C ASN A 143 -20.59 5.15 4.77
N HIS A 144 -19.37 5.56 5.12
CA HIS A 144 -18.83 6.90 4.87
C HIS A 144 -18.11 7.01 3.52
N LEU A 145 -17.91 5.86 2.85
CA LEU A 145 -17.20 5.72 1.59
C LEU A 145 -18.06 4.97 0.58
N GLU A 146 -17.85 5.26 -0.69
CA GLU A 146 -18.39 4.57 -1.85
C GLU A 146 -17.27 4.30 -2.85
N LEU A 147 -17.33 3.17 -3.56
CA LEU A 147 -16.33 2.86 -4.59
C LEU A 147 -16.49 3.82 -5.78
N LEU A 148 -15.36 4.35 -6.25
CA LEU A 148 -15.24 5.16 -7.47
C LEU A 148 -14.74 4.30 -8.62
N CYS A 149 -13.59 3.67 -8.45
CA CYS A 149 -12.96 2.79 -9.42
C CYS A 149 -12.03 1.80 -8.71
N ILE A 150 -11.60 0.78 -9.44
CA ILE A 150 -10.70 -0.26 -8.95
C ILE A 150 -9.58 -0.42 -9.96
N GLY A 151 -8.36 -0.08 -9.57
CA GLY A 151 -7.17 -0.43 -10.33
C GLY A 151 -6.95 -1.94 -10.26
N VAL A 152 -6.66 -2.58 -11.38
CA VAL A 152 -6.44 -4.03 -11.47
C VAL A 152 -5.20 -4.34 -12.31
N GLY A 153 -4.45 -5.35 -11.91
CA GLY A 153 -3.23 -5.79 -12.59
C GLY A 153 -3.11 -7.30 -12.61
N TYR A 154 -2.58 -7.88 -13.68
CA TYR A 154 -2.33 -9.31 -13.83
C TYR A 154 -0.97 -9.57 -14.46
N GLN A 155 -0.27 -10.55 -13.89
CA GLN A 155 0.97 -11.04 -14.43
C GLN A 155 0.98 -12.58 -14.38
N PRO A 156 1.01 -13.26 -15.53
CA PRO A 156 0.94 -14.73 -15.58
C PRO A 156 2.21 -15.42 -15.05
N SER A 157 3.34 -14.72 -15.08
CA SER A 157 4.59 -15.17 -14.44
C SER A 157 5.59 -14.01 -14.31
N PRO A 158 6.53 -14.07 -13.34
CA PRO A 158 7.55 -13.05 -13.17
C PRO A 158 8.32 -12.74 -14.46
N GLY A 159 8.45 -11.46 -14.78
CA GLY A 159 9.17 -10.99 -15.97
C GLY A 159 8.33 -10.90 -17.25
N VAL A 160 7.08 -11.37 -17.24
CA VAL A 160 6.09 -11.05 -18.28
C VAL A 160 5.54 -9.65 -18.04
N PRO A 161 5.29 -8.83 -19.07
CA PRO A 161 4.64 -7.53 -18.89
C PRO A 161 3.33 -7.66 -18.12
N VAL A 162 3.10 -6.73 -17.19
CA VAL A 162 1.86 -6.62 -16.43
C VAL A 162 0.76 -6.13 -17.38
N GLU A 163 -0.37 -6.81 -17.39
CA GLU A 163 -1.63 -6.29 -17.92
C GLU A 163 -2.29 -5.49 -16.81
N ALA A 164 -2.52 -4.19 -16.98
CA ALA A 164 -3.17 -3.36 -15.99
C ALA A 164 -4.28 -2.52 -16.62
N ASP A 165 -5.36 -2.32 -15.87
CA ASP A 165 -6.54 -1.54 -16.27
C ASP A 165 -7.22 -0.92 -15.03
N VAL A 166 -8.20 -0.05 -15.24
CA VAL A 166 -9.01 0.54 -14.17
C VAL A 166 -10.48 0.35 -14.50
N LEU A 167 -11.19 -0.33 -13.61
CA LEU A 167 -12.62 -0.53 -13.69
C LEU A 167 -13.33 0.68 -13.08
N PHE A 168 -14.19 1.35 -13.82
CA PHE A 168 -14.87 2.57 -13.36
C PHE A 168 -16.35 2.32 -13.11
N ARG A 169 -16.84 2.84 -11.98
CA ARG A 169 -18.27 2.95 -11.75
C ARG A 169 -18.89 4.00 -12.68
N GLU A 170 -20.00 3.66 -13.32
CA GLU A 170 -20.66 4.53 -14.31
C GLU A 170 -21.26 5.81 -13.68
N ASN A 171 -21.90 5.68 -12.51
CA ASN A 171 -22.62 6.77 -11.86
C ASN A 171 -22.76 6.51 -10.34
N SER A 172 -23.29 7.47 -9.59
CA SER A 172 -23.39 7.37 -8.12
C SER A 172 -24.56 6.51 -7.60
N SER A 173 -25.17 5.64 -8.42
CA SER A 173 -26.27 4.77 -7.96
C SER A 173 -25.73 3.48 -7.33
N PRO A 174 -26.41 2.91 -6.31
CA PRO A 174 -25.99 1.63 -5.72
C PRO A 174 -25.88 0.49 -6.74
N ALA A 175 -26.72 0.47 -7.78
CA ALA A 175 -26.63 -0.51 -8.85
C ALA A 175 -25.30 -0.42 -9.60
N ALA A 176 -24.87 0.80 -9.98
CA ALA A 176 -23.58 1.00 -10.65
C ALA A 176 -22.38 0.60 -9.75
N GLU A 177 -22.51 0.70 -8.43
CA GLU A 177 -21.46 0.23 -7.52
C GLU A 177 -21.39 -1.30 -7.49
N LEU A 178 -22.54 -1.99 -7.52
CA LEU A 178 -22.58 -3.45 -7.68
C LEU A 178 -22.03 -3.88 -9.02
N ASP A 179 -22.40 -3.19 -10.11
CA ASP A 179 -21.90 -3.50 -11.45
C ASP A 179 -20.37 -3.41 -11.50
N LEU A 180 -19.76 -2.41 -10.85
CA LEU A 180 -18.29 -2.31 -10.72
C LEU A 180 -17.69 -3.51 -9.97
N ILE A 181 -18.32 -3.95 -8.88
CA ILE A 181 -17.84 -5.11 -8.10
C ILE A 181 -18.02 -6.41 -8.89
N ASP A 182 -19.10 -6.52 -9.66
CA ASP A 182 -19.35 -7.66 -10.53
C ASP A 182 -18.32 -7.72 -11.67
N GLU A 183 -18.00 -6.57 -12.27
CA GLU A 183 -16.93 -6.42 -13.27
C GLU A 183 -15.56 -6.82 -12.71
N LEU A 184 -15.25 -6.46 -11.45
CA LEU A 184 -14.05 -6.95 -10.77
C LEU A 184 -14.05 -8.48 -10.67
N CYS A 185 -15.18 -9.09 -10.30
CA CYS A 185 -15.27 -10.54 -10.21
C CYS A 185 -15.04 -11.20 -11.59
N GLU A 186 -15.68 -10.70 -12.64
CA GLU A 186 -15.47 -11.19 -14.01
C GLU A 186 -14.01 -11.00 -14.48
N TRP A 187 -13.39 -9.88 -14.11
CA TRP A 187 -12.01 -9.60 -14.44
C TRP A 187 -11.06 -10.61 -13.77
N LEU A 188 -11.26 -10.91 -12.49
CA LEU A 188 -10.46 -11.90 -11.76
C LEU A 188 -10.69 -13.32 -12.28
N GLU A 189 -11.95 -13.72 -12.53
CA GLU A 189 -12.32 -15.08 -13.00
C GLU A 189 -11.75 -15.42 -14.38
N THR A 190 -11.50 -14.43 -15.21
CA THR A 190 -10.98 -14.61 -16.58
C THR A 190 -9.46 -14.73 -16.64
N ARG A 191 -8.77 -14.60 -15.50
CA ARG A 191 -7.32 -14.63 -15.38
C ARG A 191 -6.90 -15.78 -14.46
N ASP A 192 -5.87 -16.50 -14.86
CA ASP A 192 -5.34 -17.63 -14.08
C ASP A 192 -4.40 -17.10 -12.99
N GLY A 193 -4.97 -16.39 -12.01
CA GLY A 193 -4.28 -15.83 -10.86
C GLY A 193 -4.47 -16.68 -9.62
N THR A 194 -3.40 -16.96 -8.90
CA THR A 194 -3.38 -17.72 -7.64
C THR A 194 -3.05 -16.85 -6.43
N THR A 195 -2.38 -15.72 -6.66
CA THR A 195 -1.91 -14.80 -5.62
C THR A 195 -2.47 -13.40 -5.86
N LEU A 196 -3.04 -12.79 -4.81
CA LEU A 196 -3.56 -11.43 -4.81
C LEU A 196 -2.60 -10.50 -4.08
N LEU A 197 -2.03 -9.54 -4.81
CA LEU A 197 -1.15 -8.50 -4.31
C LEU A 197 -1.95 -7.24 -3.99
N THR A 198 -1.64 -6.63 -2.85
CA THR A 198 -2.19 -5.33 -2.45
C THR A 198 -1.13 -4.56 -1.67
N TYR A 199 -1.26 -3.24 -1.53
CA TYR A 199 -0.50 -2.49 -0.54
C TYR A 199 -1.47 -1.87 0.47
N ASN A 200 -1.46 -2.34 1.71
CA ASN A 200 -2.44 -1.99 2.73
C ASN A 200 -3.86 -2.50 2.41
N GLY A 201 -3.94 -3.65 1.73
CA GLY A 201 -5.16 -4.24 1.18
C GLY A 201 -6.26 -4.59 2.17
N GLY A 202 -5.96 -4.60 3.48
CA GLY A 202 -7.01 -4.72 4.51
C GLY A 202 -8.08 -3.64 4.39
N PHE A 203 -7.72 -2.44 3.92
CA PHE A 203 -8.65 -1.37 3.59
C PHE A 203 -9.50 -1.74 2.36
N ASP A 204 -8.85 -2.07 1.25
CA ASP A 204 -9.45 -2.35 -0.06
C ASP A 204 -10.43 -3.52 0.02
N LEU A 205 -9.94 -4.67 0.47
CA LEU A 205 -10.73 -5.90 0.53
C LEU A 205 -11.85 -5.83 1.57
N GLY A 206 -11.64 -5.06 2.63
CA GLY A 206 -12.67 -4.80 3.63
C GLY A 206 -13.82 -3.96 3.06
N HIS A 207 -13.47 -2.89 2.34
CA HIS A 207 -14.46 -2.02 1.71
C HIS A 207 -15.16 -2.69 0.54
N ILE A 208 -14.48 -3.44 -0.33
CA ILE A 208 -15.14 -4.18 -1.43
C ILE A 208 -16.23 -5.10 -0.89
N ARG A 209 -15.93 -5.92 0.14
CA ARG A 209 -16.92 -6.81 0.77
C ARG A 209 -18.09 -6.04 1.38
N ALA A 210 -17.80 -5.04 2.21
CA ALA A 210 -18.83 -4.29 2.91
C ALA A 210 -19.69 -3.47 1.94
N ARG A 211 -19.10 -2.90 0.88
CA ARG A 211 -19.81 -2.14 -0.15
C ARG A 211 -20.66 -3.04 -1.03
N ALA A 212 -20.23 -4.26 -1.35
CA ALA A 212 -21.09 -5.25 -2.02
C ALA A 212 -22.39 -5.49 -1.25
N GLU A 213 -22.31 -5.70 0.07
CA GLU A 213 -23.51 -5.85 0.90
C GLU A 213 -24.37 -4.59 0.95
N LEU A 214 -23.76 -3.41 1.16
CA LEU A 214 -24.47 -2.15 1.30
C LEU A 214 -25.19 -1.76 0.00
N ALA A 215 -24.50 -1.91 -1.13
CA ALA A 215 -25.05 -1.60 -2.44
C ALA A 215 -26.18 -2.57 -2.82
N CYS A 216 -26.04 -3.87 -2.55
CA CYS A 216 -27.09 -4.88 -2.75
C CYS A 216 -28.35 -4.57 -1.93
N LYS A 217 -28.20 -4.22 -0.64
CA LYS A 217 -29.31 -3.79 0.23
C LYS A 217 -30.01 -2.54 -0.31
N ALA A 218 -29.28 -1.63 -0.95
CA ALA A 218 -29.79 -0.40 -1.51
C ALA A 218 -30.36 -0.55 -2.95
N ALA A 219 -30.00 -1.63 -3.66
CA ALA A 219 -30.51 -2.01 -4.98
C ALA A 219 -31.25 -3.37 -4.94
N PRO A 220 -32.41 -3.47 -4.27
CA PRO A 220 -33.07 -4.75 -3.94
C PRO A 220 -33.66 -5.52 -5.15
N GLN A 221 -33.44 -5.05 -6.38
CA GLN A 221 -33.76 -5.83 -7.58
C GLN A 221 -32.60 -6.73 -8.01
N GLU A 222 -31.41 -6.53 -7.46
CA GLU A 222 -30.20 -7.29 -7.78
C GLU A 222 -30.07 -8.54 -6.90
N ASP A 223 -29.48 -9.58 -7.47
CA ASP A 223 -29.23 -10.86 -6.78
C ASP A 223 -28.07 -10.73 -5.78
N GLU A 224 -28.12 -11.49 -4.69
CA GLU A 224 -27.04 -11.56 -3.69
C GLU A 224 -25.80 -12.32 -4.22
N ALA A 225 -25.85 -12.80 -5.47
CA ALA A 225 -24.78 -13.57 -6.11
C ALA A 225 -23.43 -12.86 -6.10
N THR A 226 -23.38 -11.54 -6.35
CA THR A 226 -22.13 -10.77 -6.36
C THR A 226 -21.44 -10.78 -4.99
N ILE A 227 -22.20 -10.74 -3.88
CA ILE A 227 -21.64 -10.82 -2.53
C ILE A 227 -20.92 -12.16 -2.33
N GLN A 228 -21.57 -13.26 -2.73
CA GLN A 228 -20.97 -14.59 -2.62
C GLN A 228 -19.75 -14.74 -3.54
N ARG A 229 -19.79 -14.20 -4.78
CA ARG A 229 -18.65 -14.21 -5.71
C ARG A 229 -17.41 -13.53 -5.13
N VAL A 230 -17.58 -12.36 -4.50
CA VAL A 230 -16.48 -11.65 -3.83
C VAL A 230 -15.85 -12.53 -2.75
N GLU A 231 -16.65 -13.14 -1.88
CA GLU A 231 -16.13 -14.00 -0.81
C GLU A 231 -15.45 -15.26 -1.36
N ASP A 232 -16.02 -15.88 -2.39
CA ASP A 232 -15.47 -17.08 -3.01
C ASP A 232 -14.13 -16.78 -3.69
N LEU A 233 -14.02 -15.67 -4.42
CA LEU A 233 -12.79 -15.27 -5.12
C LEU A 233 -11.68 -14.90 -4.14
N PHE A 234 -11.96 -14.00 -3.19
CA PHE A 234 -10.97 -13.62 -2.19
C PHE A 234 -10.61 -14.75 -1.23
N GLY A 235 -11.48 -15.75 -1.07
CA GLY A 235 -11.18 -16.97 -0.31
C GLY A 235 -10.34 -18.00 -1.09
N GLN A 236 -10.30 -17.92 -2.42
CA GLN A 236 -9.51 -18.83 -3.28
C GLN A 236 -8.09 -18.31 -3.55
N LEU A 237 -7.90 -17.00 -3.57
CA LEU A 237 -6.61 -16.36 -3.80
C LEU A 237 -5.76 -16.37 -2.52
N THR A 238 -4.46 -16.61 -2.66
CA THR A 238 -3.50 -16.34 -1.59
C THR A 238 -3.29 -14.84 -1.51
N HIS A 239 -3.74 -14.21 -0.42
CA HIS A 239 -3.56 -12.76 -0.23
C HIS A 239 -2.17 -12.44 0.32
N GLU A 240 -1.43 -11.62 -0.42
CA GLU A 240 -0.13 -11.08 -0.05
C GLU A 240 -0.24 -9.55 0.07
N ASP A 241 -0.35 -9.06 1.31
CA ASP A 241 -0.29 -7.63 1.59
C ASP A 241 1.17 -7.18 1.70
N LEU A 242 1.60 -6.38 0.73
CA LEU A 242 2.97 -5.91 0.57
C LEU A 242 3.28 -4.69 1.46
N LYS A 243 2.33 -4.25 2.28
CA LYS A 243 2.48 -3.09 3.16
C LYS A 243 3.71 -3.24 4.05
N ARG A 244 4.63 -2.28 3.94
CA ARG A 244 5.72 -2.11 4.90
C ARG A 244 5.27 -1.14 6.00
N PRO A 245 5.20 -1.55 7.28
CA PRO A 245 4.71 -0.69 8.35
C PRO A 245 5.45 0.66 8.38
N GLY A 246 4.71 1.76 8.26
CA GLY A 246 5.26 3.13 8.36
C GLY A 246 5.71 3.73 7.03
N PHE A 247 5.58 2.97 5.94
CA PHE A 247 5.91 3.42 4.60
C PHE A 247 4.66 3.46 3.73
N SER A 248 4.56 4.50 2.91
CA SER A 248 3.63 4.53 1.79
C SER A 248 4.20 3.72 0.62
N LEU A 249 3.38 3.40 -0.36
CA LEU A 249 3.82 2.67 -1.55
C LEU A 249 4.91 3.45 -2.30
N GLU A 250 4.74 4.77 -2.43
CA GLU A 250 5.68 5.71 -3.06
C GLU A 250 7.03 5.77 -2.32
N SER A 251 7.05 5.37 -1.05
CA SER A 251 8.28 5.31 -0.27
C SER A 251 9.09 4.03 -0.53
N VAL A 252 8.47 2.97 -1.06
CA VAL A 252 9.09 1.64 -1.21
C VAL A 252 9.14 1.16 -2.65
N ALA A 253 8.41 1.80 -3.55
CA ALA A 253 8.34 1.49 -4.97
C ALA A 253 8.49 2.75 -5.83
N ASP A 254 8.92 2.56 -7.08
CA ASP A 254 8.94 3.62 -8.09
C ASP A 254 7.52 3.82 -8.64
N VAL A 255 6.76 4.69 -7.95
CA VAL A 255 5.38 5.06 -8.29
C VAL A 255 5.39 6.30 -9.18
N PRO A 256 4.89 6.21 -10.43
CA PRO A 256 4.78 7.38 -11.30
C PRO A 256 3.83 8.44 -10.73
N GLU A 257 4.31 9.68 -10.59
CA GLU A 257 3.46 10.79 -10.14
C GLU A 257 2.41 11.15 -11.20
N THR A 258 1.16 11.33 -10.75
CA THR A 258 0.09 11.95 -11.55
C THR A 258 -0.03 13.42 -11.18
N HIS A 259 -0.02 14.32 -12.18
CA HIS A 259 -0.15 15.76 -11.97
C HIS A 259 -1.51 16.26 -12.45
N TRP A 260 -2.28 16.97 -11.64
CA TRP A 260 -3.65 17.39 -12.03
C TRP A 260 -3.66 18.54 -13.05
N ASP A 261 -2.67 19.44 -12.99
CA ASP A 261 -2.64 20.70 -13.73
C ASP A 261 -2.37 20.55 -15.24
N ILE A 262 -1.93 19.36 -15.69
CA ILE A 262 -1.74 19.04 -17.11
C ILE A 262 -3.04 18.60 -17.81
N TYR A 263 -4.11 18.33 -17.04
CA TYR A 263 -5.39 17.87 -17.55
C TYR A 263 -6.41 19.03 -17.65
N ASN A 264 -7.11 19.11 -18.78
CA ASN A 264 -8.08 20.19 -19.02
C ASN A 264 -9.48 19.88 -18.43
N HIS A 265 -9.55 19.69 -17.11
CA HIS A 265 -10.80 19.48 -16.38
C HIS A 265 -11.33 20.74 -15.67
N GLY A 266 -10.53 21.79 -15.55
CA GLY A 266 -10.96 23.08 -14.99
C GLY A 266 -11.25 23.08 -13.48
N MET A 267 -10.62 22.16 -12.73
CA MET A 267 -10.70 22.10 -11.26
C MET A 267 -9.39 22.59 -10.66
N ASP A 268 -9.46 23.09 -9.43
CA ASP A 268 -8.32 23.54 -8.63
C ASP A 268 -8.52 23.02 -7.20
N PRO A 269 -7.68 22.07 -6.74
CA PRO A 269 -7.83 21.46 -5.42
C PRO A 269 -7.33 22.35 -4.28
N THR A 270 -6.77 23.54 -4.54
CA THR A 270 -6.10 24.36 -3.50
C THR A 270 -7.01 24.69 -2.31
N GLU A 271 -8.27 25.04 -2.55
CA GLU A 271 -9.23 25.31 -1.48
C GLU A 271 -9.67 24.03 -0.75
N TRP A 272 -9.88 22.94 -1.50
CA TRP A 272 -10.15 21.61 -0.94
C TRP A 272 -9.04 21.19 0.03
N ARG A 273 -7.79 21.26 -0.41
CA ARG A 273 -6.60 20.91 0.38
C ARG A 273 -6.43 21.77 1.62
N ARG A 274 -6.79 23.06 1.55
CA ARG A 274 -6.81 23.93 2.72
C ARG A 274 -7.76 23.39 3.80
N ASN A 275 -8.96 22.98 3.40
CA ASN A 275 -9.93 22.40 4.32
C ASN A 275 -9.44 21.05 4.87
N GLN A 276 -8.86 20.19 4.02
CA GLN A 276 -8.27 18.92 4.48
C GLN A 276 -7.14 19.14 5.49
N LYS A 277 -6.31 20.17 5.28
CA LYS A 277 -5.24 20.56 6.21
C LYS A 277 -5.79 21.04 7.55
N GLU A 278 -6.87 21.81 7.57
CA GLU A 278 -7.53 22.22 8.82
C GLU A 278 -8.12 21.03 9.60
N LEU A 279 -8.47 19.95 8.90
CA LEU A 279 -8.98 18.71 9.47
C LEU A 279 -7.89 17.69 9.85
N GLY A 280 -6.62 17.94 9.49
CA GLY A 280 -5.52 17.01 9.72
C GLY A 280 -5.46 15.83 8.73
N ASN A 281 -6.17 15.92 7.61
CA ASN A 281 -6.24 14.89 6.57
C ASN A 281 -5.32 15.19 5.36
N PHE A 282 -4.40 16.13 5.52
CA PHE A 282 -3.49 16.58 4.48
C PHE A 282 -2.08 16.65 5.04
N ASP A 283 -1.09 16.29 4.21
CA ASP A 283 0.31 16.39 4.58
C ASP A 283 0.66 17.85 4.93
N GLU A 284 1.10 18.08 6.18
CA GLU A 284 1.41 19.42 6.67
C GLU A 284 2.54 20.10 5.88
N ASP A 285 3.45 19.31 5.31
CA ASP A 285 4.62 19.82 4.59
C ASP A 285 4.34 20.04 3.09
N ARG A 286 3.26 19.46 2.55
CA ARG A 286 2.91 19.59 1.14
C ARG A 286 2.37 21.00 0.82
N PRO A 287 2.88 21.66 -0.23
CA PRO A 287 2.29 22.91 -0.73
C PRO A 287 0.84 22.71 -1.18
N LEU A 288 -0.03 23.68 -0.89
CA LEU A 288 -1.45 23.57 -1.27
C LEU A 288 -1.64 23.58 -2.80
N ASP A 289 -0.76 24.27 -3.52
CA ASP A 289 -0.75 24.42 -4.98
C ASP A 289 0.11 23.36 -5.69
N ASP A 290 0.57 22.33 -4.97
CA ASP A 290 1.35 21.24 -5.55
C ASP A 290 0.59 20.55 -6.71
N SER A 291 1.26 20.40 -7.85
CA SER A 291 0.67 19.75 -9.03
C SER A 291 0.42 18.26 -8.86
N ALA A 292 1.20 17.58 -8.01
CA ALA A 292 1.02 16.14 -7.78
C ALA A 292 -0.38 15.85 -7.23
N VAL A 293 -0.92 14.67 -7.50
CA VAL A 293 -2.17 14.13 -6.97
C VAL A 293 -1.83 13.12 -5.88
N SER A 294 -2.60 13.10 -4.79
CA SER A 294 -2.53 12.07 -3.75
C SER A 294 -3.90 11.47 -3.49
N GLY A 295 -3.99 10.35 -2.76
CA GLY A 295 -5.27 9.73 -2.39
C GLY A 295 -6.28 10.67 -1.71
N SER A 296 -5.82 11.68 -0.95
CA SER A 296 -6.72 12.69 -0.34
C SER A 296 -7.37 13.66 -1.34
N ASP A 297 -6.85 13.73 -2.57
CA ASP A 297 -7.41 14.52 -3.67
C ASP A 297 -8.46 13.72 -4.47
N ILE A 298 -8.40 12.38 -4.46
CA ILE A 298 -9.26 11.53 -5.28
C ILE A 298 -10.75 11.69 -4.98
N PRO A 299 -11.23 11.78 -3.72
CA PRO A 299 -12.64 12.04 -3.45
C PRO A 299 -13.15 13.34 -4.11
N TYR A 300 -12.32 14.38 -4.19
CA TYR A 300 -12.66 15.66 -4.80
C TYR A 300 -12.80 15.54 -6.33
N PHE A 301 -11.82 14.93 -6.99
CA PHE A 301 -11.84 14.73 -8.44
C PHE A 301 -12.88 13.69 -8.88
N GLY A 302 -12.98 12.58 -8.15
CA GLY A 302 -13.91 11.47 -8.39
C GLY A 302 -15.38 11.88 -8.30
N GLN A 303 -15.73 12.70 -7.30
CA GLN A 303 -17.10 13.22 -7.19
C GLN A 303 -17.49 14.06 -8.42
N LYS A 304 -16.53 14.84 -8.95
CA LYS A 304 -16.73 15.62 -10.16
C LYS A 304 -16.77 14.74 -11.41
N LEU A 305 -15.95 13.69 -11.48
CA LEU A 305 -15.99 12.70 -12.56
C LEU A 305 -17.40 12.09 -12.69
N LEU A 306 -17.97 11.56 -11.60
CA LEU A 306 -19.30 10.93 -11.59
C LEU A 306 -20.46 11.88 -11.93
N THR A 307 -20.26 13.19 -11.73
CA THR A 307 -21.30 14.20 -12.03
C THR A 307 -21.08 14.93 -13.35
N SER A 308 -19.93 14.72 -13.98
CA SER A 308 -19.62 15.26 -15.31
C SER A 308 -20.42 14.53 -16.39
N THR A 309 -20.71 15.21 -17.50
CA THR A 309 -21.37 14.57 -18.64
C THR A 309 -20.40 13.64 -19.33
N GLU A 310 -20.74 12.35 -19.42
CA GLU A 310 -19.95 11.33 -20.11
C GLU A 310 -19.55 11.80 -21.52
N GLY A 311 -18.30 11.56 -21.90
CA GLY A 311 -17.76 11.99 -23.19
C GLY A 311 -17.57 13.51 -23.35
N SER A 312 -17.81 14.33 -22.33
CA SER A 312 -17.39 15.73 -22.34
C SER A 312 -15.85 15.85 -22.23
N PRO A 313 -15.25 16.99 -22.65
CA PRO A 313 -13.82 17.22 -22.43
C PRO A 313 -13.41 17.14 -20.95
N GLU A 314 -14.25 17.66 -20.04
CA GLU A 314 -14.04 17.59 -18.59
C GLU A 314 -14.04 16.13 -18.11
N HIS A 315 -15.05 15.35 -18.50
CA HIS A 315 -15.16 13.94 -18.13
C HIS A 315 -13.94 13.13 -18.61
N ARG A 316 -13.54 13.27 -19.88
CA ARG A 316 -12.36 12.55 -20.41
C ARG A 316 -11.07 12.94 -19.70
N ALA A 317 -10.90 14.22 -19.37
CA ALA A 317 -9.71 14.70 -18.68
C ALA A 317 -9.63 14.16 -17.25
N LEU A 318 -10.75 14.16 -16.51
CA LEU A 318 -10.83 13.58 -15.18
C LEU A 318 -10.65 12.06 -15.20
N HIS A 319 -11.29 11.37 -16.15
CA HIS A 319 -11.17 9.93 -16.31
C HIS A 319 -9.72 9.52 -16.57
N GLU A 320 -9.01 10.18 -17.51
CA GLU A 320 -7.59 9.88 -17.77
C GLU A 320 -6.73 10.14 -16.53
N MET A 321 -6.95 11.26 -15.83
CA MET A 321 -6.18 11.57 -14.63
C MET A 321 -6.37 10.54 -13.53
N VAL A 322 -7.62 10.18 -13.21
CA VAL A 322 -7.92 9.15 -12.19
C VAL A 322 -7.40 7.78 -12.65
N TYR A 323 -7.52 7.46 -13.94
CA TYR A 323 -6.95 6.22 -14.49
C TYR A 323 -5.44 6.14 -14.24
N ARG A 324 -4.70 7.22 -14.54
CA ARG A 324 -3.24 7.23 -14.36
C ARG A 324 -2.83 7.10 -12.90
N TYR A 325 -3.57 7.74 -12.00
CA TYR A 325 -3.35 7.63 -10.57
C TYR A 325 -3.62 6.20 -10.06
N ALA A 326 -4.77 5.60 -10.38
CA ALA A 326 -5.09 4.26 -9.92
C ALA A 326 -4.14 3.18 -10.49
N ILE A 327 -3.68 3.31 -11.74
CA ILE A 327 -2.67 2.40 -12.31
C ILE A 327 -1.31 2.54 -11.62
N SER A 328 -0.92 3.76 -11.22
CA SER A 328 0.36 3.96 -10.55
C SER A 328 0.45 3.26 -9.20
N ASP A 329 -0.68 2.98 -8.55
CA ASP A 329 -0.73 2.25 -7.27
C ASP A 329 -0.79 0.71 -7.44
N VAL A 330 -0.99 0.22 -8.67
CA VAL A 330 -1.11 -1.21 -8.99
C VAL A 330 0.14 -1.79 -9.66
N GLU A 331 0.64 -1.16 -10.73
CA GLU A 331 1.77 -1.70 -11.49
C GLU A 331 3.04 -1.94 -10.65
N PRO A 332 3.41 -1.08 -9.68
CA PRO A 332 4.61 -1.28 -8.88
C PRO A 332 4.55 -2.49 -7.96
N LEU A 333 3.35 -2.98 -7.59
CA LEU A 333 3.17 -4.12 -6.69
C LEU A 333 3.83 -5.40 -7.22
N PHE A 334 3.92 -5.57 -8.54
CA PHE A 334 4.55 -6.74 -9.16
C PHE A 334 6.08 -6.76 -9.06
N LYS A 335 6.69 -5.65 -8.62
CA LYS A 335 8.15 -5.45 -8.51
C LYS A 335 8.65 -5.42 -7.07
N LEU A 336 7.74 -5.28 -6.10
CA LEU A 336 8.03 -5.47 -4.69
C LEU A 336 8.21 -6.97 -4.40
#